data_AF-A0AAQ3K8D8-F1
#
_entry.id   AF-A0AAQ3K8D8-F1
#
_cell.length_a   1.000
_cell.length_b   1.000
_cell.length_c   1.000
_cell.angle_alpha   90.00
_cell.angle_beta   90.00
_cell.angle_gamma   90.00
#
_symmetry.space_group_name_H-M   'P 1'
#
loop_
_entity.id
_entity.type
_entity.pdbx_description
1 polymer ?
#
loop_
_entity_poly.entity_id
_entity_poly.type
_entity_poly.pdbx_seq_one_letter_code
_entity_poly.pdbx_strand_id
1 'polypeptide(L)'
;MENVDVICEAIDFDDSVFGTMDTWMIRNLTDGYGNVNLSKKPVKGVHVKNCSNAPRTMLVNLCTHEWDRSTIEALRMPMQILPKIITNSETIDVISNGWPLPGIPITSCLGDQHTTMLGQLCQKGETKLMHLQHWCIHPPPHQRRHR
;
A
#
# COMPACT_ATOMS: atom_id res chain seq x y z
N MET A 1 -0.70 16.66 -7.28
CA MET A 1 -1.62 17.72 -6.87
C MET A 1 -1.12 19.09 -7.26
N GLU A 2 0.10 19.48 -6.89
CA GLU A 2 0.52 20.87 -7.14
C GLU A 2 1.28 21.06 -8.46
N ASN A 3 1.91 20.00 -8.96
CA ASN A 3 2.91 20.10 -10.03
C ASN A 3 2.56 19.29 -11.30
N VAL A 4 1.41 18.61 -11.32
CA VAL A 4 1.02 17.71 -12.42
C VAL A 4 -0.44 17.96 -12.75
N ASP A 5 -0.68 18.69 -13.84
CA ASP A 5 -2.01 19.19 -14.23
C ASP A 5 -3.05 18.07 -14.37
N VAL A 6 -2.67 16.94 -14.98
CA VAL A 6 -3.55 15.78 -15.14
C VAL A 6 -4.02 15.19 -13.81
N ILE A 7 -3.23 15.34 -12.74
CA ILE A 7 -3.64 14.90 -11.40
C ILE A 7 -4.63 15.91 -10.80
N CYS A 8 -4.41 17.21 -11.00
CA CYS A 8 -5.34 18.26 -10.55
C CYS A 8 -6.73 18.03 -11.14
N GLU A 9 -6.80 17.87 -12.46
CA GLU A 9 -8.05 17.61 -13.18
C GLU A 9 -8.72 16.32 -12.67
N ALA A 10 -7.96 15.24 -12.51
CA ALA A 10 -8.50 13.98 -12.01
C ALA A 10 -9.08 14.10 -10.59
N ILE A 11 -8.57 14.99 -9.75
CA ILE A 11 -9.14 15.24 -8.41
C ILE A 11 -10.46 16.00 -8.53
N ASP A 12 -10.50 17.04 -9.37
CA ASP A 12 -11.70 17.84 -9.59
C ASP A 12 -12.86 16.99 -10.16
N PHE A 13 -12.54 15.95 -10.92
CA PHE A 13 -13.50 14.98 -11.48
C PHE A 13 -13.73 13.72 -10.63
N ASP A 14 -13.16 13.63 -9.42
CA ASP A 14 -13.26 12.45 -8.53
C ASP A 14 -12.78 11.14 -9.20
N ASP A 15 -11.81 11.25 -10.12
CA ASP A 15 -11.19 10.14 -10.87
C ASP A 15 -9.74 9.90 -10.42
N SER A 16 -9.37 10.41 -9.26
CA SER A 16 -8.04 10.23 -8.68
C SER A 16 -8.06 9.30 -7.47
N VAL A 17 -7.05 8.45 -7.38
CA VAL A 17 -6.83 7.57 -6.23
C VAL A 17 -5.36 7.64 -5.82
N PHE A 18 -5.13 7.67 -4.51
CA PHE A 18 -3.80 7.61 -3.91
C PHE A 18 -3.50 6.20 -3.44
N GLY A 19 -2.24 5.79 -3.52
CA GLY A 19 -1.83 4.48 -3.04
C GLY A 19 -0.34 4.25 -3.24
N THR A 20 0.19 3.30 -2.47
CA THR A 20 1.51 2.71 -2.74
C THR A 20 1.36 1.54 -3.70
N MET A 21 2.47 0.88 -4.03
CA MET A 21 2.48 -0.23 -5.00
C MET A 21 1.52 -1.36 -4.67
N ASP A 22 1.37 -1.72 -3.39
CA ASP A 22 0.39 -2.70 -2.92
C ASP A 22 -1.05 -2.31 -3.26
N THR A 23 -1.45 -1.08 -2.93
CA THR A 23 -2.78 -0.54 -3.29
C THR A 23 -3.00 -0.56 -4.80
N TRP A 24 -2.00 -0.15 -5.58
CA TRP A 24 -2.08 -0.15 -7.04
C TRP A 24 -2.22 -1.56 -7.61
N MET A 25 -1.43 -2.53 -7.14
CA MET A 25 -1.51 -3.92 -7.59
C MET A 25 -2.88 -4.53 -7.26
N ILE A 26 -3.35 -4.39 -6.03
CA ILE A 26 -4.67 -4.90 -5.62
C ILE A 26 -5.75 -4.30 -6.51
N ARG A 27 -5.75 -2.98 -6.69
CA ARG A 27 -6.74 -2.31 -7.53
C ARG A 27 -6.73 -2.85 -8.96
N ASN A 28 -5.58 -3.02 -9.58
CA ASN A 28 -5.48 -3.53 -10.96
C ASN A 28 -5.92 -4.99 -11.09
N LEU A 29 -5.53 -5.84 -10.14
CA LEU A 29 -5.93 -7.25 -10.12
C LEU A 29 -7.43 -7.41 -9.94
N THR A 30 -8.11 -6.45 -9.30
CA THR A 30 -9.53 -6.52 -8.93
C THR A 30 -10.43 -5.67 -9.83
N ASP A 31 -10.12 -5.56 -11.13
CA ASP A 31 -10.89 -4.80 -12.15
C ASP A 31 -10.57 -3.30 -12.24
N GLY A 32 -9.39 -2.89 -11.75
CA GLY A 32 -8.89 -1.52 -11.87
C GLY A 32 -8.28 -1.19 -13.24
N TYR A 33 -7.66 -2.18 -13.89
CA TYR A 33 -6.97 -2.00 -15.17
C TYR A 33 -7.91 -2.02 -16.38
N GLY A 34 -9.07 -2.69 -16.26
CA GLY A 34 -9.98 -3.00 -17.37
C GLY A 34 -10.67 -1.81 -18.05
N ASN A 35 -10.55 -0.59 -17.52
CA ASN A 35 -11.24 0.60 -18.05
C ASN A 35 -10.32 1.69 -18.60
N VAL A 36 -9.00 1.49 -18.66
CA VAL A 36 -8.07 2.55 -19.12
C VAL A 36 -8.27 2.91 -20.61
N ASN A 37 -8.89 2.03 -21.41
CA ASN A 37 -9.13 2.23 -22.85
C ASN A 37 -10.62 2.28 -23.26
N LEU A 38 -11.56 2.28 -22.31
CA LEU A 38 -13.00 2.28 -22.60
C LEU A 38 -13.69 3.44 -21.87
N SER A 39 -13.82 4.56 -22.58
CA SER A 39 -14.78 5.64 -22.38
C SER A 39 -15.65 5.57 -21.11
N LYS A 40 -15.34 6.41 -20.11
CA LYS A 40 -16.27 6.90 -19.07
C LYS A 40 -16.93 5.87 -18.15
N LYS A 41 -16.42 4.64 -18.02
CA LYS A 41 -16.96 3.66 -17.06
C LYS A 41 -16.23 3.79 -15.72
N PRO A 42 -16.93 3.82 -14.56
CA PRO A 42 -16.28 3.94 -13.27
C PRO A 42 -15.35 2.73 -13.02
N VAL A 43 -14.11 3.01 -12.63
CA VAL A 43 -13.11 2.00 -12.29
C VAL A 43 -13.53 1.28 -11.02
N LYS A 44 -13.70 -0.05 -11.10
CA LYS A 44 -14.27 -0.88 -10.01
C LYS A 44 -13.24 -1.52 -9.07
N GLY A 45 -11.95 -1.40 -9.40
CA GLY A 45 -10.87 -1.99 -8.61
C GLY A 45 -10.95 -1.67 -7.12
N VAL A 46 -10.73 -2.66 -6.27
CA VAL A 46 -10.74 -2.49 -4.82
C VAL A 46 -9.60 -1.57 -4.40
N HIS A 47 -9.94 -0.53 -3.64
CA HIS A 47 -9.01 0.52 -3.24
C HIS A 47 -8.70 0.42 -1.75
N VAL A 48 -7.72 -0.43 -1.44
CA VAL A 48 -7.34 -0.77 -0.07
C VAL A 48 -5.83 -0.70 0.13
N LYS A 49 -5.42 -0.63 1.39
CA LYS A 49 -4.03 -0.62 1.81
C LYS A 49 -3.85 -1.41 3.08
N ASN A 50 -2.81 -2.21 3.16
CA ASN A 50 -2.57 -3.04 4.33
C ASN A 50 -1.95 -2.24 5.49
N CYS A 51 -2.29 -2.61 6.72
CA CYS A 51 -1.87 -1.89 7.92
C CYS A 51 -0.34 -1.85 8.10
N SER A 52 0.41 -2.85 7.64
CA SER A 52 1.88 -2.83 7.77
C SER A 52 2.56 -1.77 6.90
N ASN A 53 1.91 -1.33 5.80
CA ASN A 53 2.45 -0.30 4.91
C ASN A 53 1.76 1.05 5.09
N ALA A 54 0.64 1.11 5.80
CA ALA A 54 -0.08 2.35 6.10
C ALA A 54 0.82 3.40 6.77
N PRO A 55 1.61 3.07 7.81
CA PRO A 55 2.55 4.00 8.44
C PRO A 55 3.61 4.62 7.50
N ARG A 56 3.99 3.93 6.40
CA ARG A 56 5.01 4.43 5.46
C ARG A 56 4.54 5.64 4.65
N THR A 57 3.24 5.96 4.71
CA THR A 57 2.68 7.16 4.08
C THR A 57 2.92 8.43 4.89
N MET A 58 3.29 8.31 6.17
CA MET A 58 3.30 9.41 7.13
C MET A 58 1.93 10.08 7.36
N LEU A 59 0.84 9.48 6.87
CA LEU A 59 -0.53 9.99 7.00
C LEU A 59 -1.35 9.22 8.04
N VAL A 60 -0.74 8.28 8.77
CA VAL A 60 -1.44 7.37 9.69
C VAL A 60 -1.06 7.68 11.12
N ASN A 61 -2.06 7.74 11.99
CA ASN A 61 -1.87 7.80 13.41
C ASN A 61 -1.48 6.40 13.93
N LEU A 62 -0.29 6.26 14.50
CA LEU A 62 0.25 4.97 14.93
C LEU A 62 -0.49 4.38 16.14
N CYS A 63 -1.21 5.19 16.91
CA CYS A 63 -1.97 4.72 18.06
C CYS A 63 -3.34 4.17 17.66
N THR A 64 -4.01 4.82 16.70
CA THR A 64 -5.37 4.42 16.26
C THR A 64 -5.35 3.52 15.02
N HIS A 65 -4.25 3.49 14.27
CA HIS A 65 -4.12 2.86 12.96
C HIS A 65 -5.07 3.42 11.89
N GLU A 66 -5.55 4.64 12.08
CA GLU A 66 -6.40 5.34 11.14
C GLU A 66 -5.66 6.49 10.46
N TRP A 67 -6.25 6.98 9.36
CA TRP A 67 -5.79 8.19 8.69
C TRP A 67 -5.82 9.39 9.64
N ASP A 68 -4.68 10.06 9.80
CA ASP A 68 -4.52 11.23 10.66
C ASP A 68 -5.05 12.49 9.97
N ARG A 69 -6.25 12.92 10.39
CA ARG A 69 -6.95 14.06 9.78
C ARG A 69 -6.13 15.34 9.79
N SER A 70 -5.46 15.64 10.91
CA SER A 70 -4.62 16.85 11.02
C SER A 70 -3.50 16.89 9.98
N THR A 71 -2.81 15.77 9.77
CA THR A 71 -1.74 15.67 8.77
C THR A 71 -2.29 15.80 7.35
N ILE A 72 -3.43 15.15 7.08
CA ILE A 72 -4.06 15.17 5.76
C ILE A 72 -4.58 16.56 5.41
N GLU A 73 -5.20 17.25 6.37
CA GLU A 73 -5.65 18.63 6.24
C GLU A 73 -4.48 19.59 6.02
N ALA A 74 -3.39 19.42 6.78
CA ALA A 74 -2.17 20.22 6.61
C ALA A 74 -1.55 20.07 5.21
N LEU A 75 -1.63 18.87 4.63
CA LEU A 75 -1.17 18.58 3.26
C LEU A 75 -2.22 18.90 2.18
N ARG A 76 -3.39 19.42 2.57
CA ARG A 76 -4.51 19.76 1.67
C ARG A 76 -4.94 18.59 0.78
N MET A 77 -4.84 17.37 1.32
CA MET A 77 -5.23 16.17 0.60
C MET A 77 -6.72 15.86 0.81
N PRO A 78 -7.50 15.60 -0.25
CA PRO A 78 -8.87 15.10 -0.13
C PRO A 78 -8.85 13.71 0.51
N MET A 79 -9.67 13.51 1.54
CA MET A 79 -9.76 12.22 2.25
C MET A 79 -10.28 11.08 1.34
N GLN A 80 -11.08 11.42 0.34
CA GLN A 80 -11.78 10.49 -0.55
C GLN A 80 -10.82 9.69 -1.43
N ILE A 81 -9.64 10.24 -1.72
CA ILE A 81 -8.65 9.58 -2.57
C ILE A 81 -7.80 8.59 -1.80
N LEU A 82 -7.95 8.50 -0.46
CA LEU A 82 -7.16 7.60 0.37
C LEU A 82 -7.78 6.20 0.40
N PRO A 83 -6.96 5.13 0.31
CA PRO A 83 -7.47 3.77 0.34
C PRO A 83 -8.02 3.42 1.74
N LYS A 84 -8.94 2.46 1.79
CA LYS A 84 -9.35 1.88 3.08
C LYS A 84 -8.18 1.08 3.68
N ILE A 85 -7.85 1.36 4.94
CA ILE A 85 -6.86 0.56 5.68
C ILE A 85 -7.50 -0.77 6.08
N ILE A 86 -6.83 -1.87 5.75
CA ILE A 86 -7.23 -3.24 6.06
C ILE A 86 -6.12 -3.95 6.84
N THR A 87 -6.46 -5.05 7.50
CA THR A 87 -5.51 -5.95 8.14
C THR A 87 -4.60 -6.62 7.11
N ASN A 88 -3.52 -7.24 7.58
CA ASN A 88 -2.58 -7.93 6.71
C ASN A 88 -3.11 -9.27 6.16
N SER A 89 -4.15 -9.83 6.78
CA SER A 89 -4.65 -11.19 6.53
C SER A 89 -6.17 -11.21 6.60
N GLU A 90 -6.82 -10.79 5.52
CA GLU A 90 -8.26 -10.87 5.32
C GLU A 90 -8.56 -11.05 3.83
N THR A 91 -9.74 -11.59 3.51
CA THR A 91 -10.14 -11.71 2.09
C THR A 91 -10.43 -10.32 1.54
N ILE A 92 -9.63 -9.89 0.56
CA ILE A 92 -9.71 -8.58 -0.07
C ILE A 92 -10.75 -8.62 -1.21
N ASP A 93 -10.48 -9.43 -2.23
CA ASP A 93 -11.37 -9.71 -3.37
C ASP A 93 -10.77 -10.86 -4.20
N VAL A 94 -11.41 -11.22 -5.31
CA VAL A 94 -10.89 -12.16 -6.30
C VAL A 94 -10.19 -11.45 -7.45
N ILE A 95 -9.18 -12.11 -8.01
CA ILE A 95 -8.52 -11.65 -9.23
C ILE A 95 -9.56 -11.63 -10.37
N SER A 96 -9.70 -10.47 -11.00
CA SER A 96 -10.63 -10.21 -12.10
C SER A 96 -10.28 -10.99 -13.37
N ASN A 97 -11.29 -11.15 -14.24
CA ASN A 97 -11.11 -11.76 -15.55
C ASN A 97 -10.13 -10.94 -16.41
N GLY A 98 -9.30 -11.61 -17.21
CA GLY A 98 -8.29 -10.96 -18.05
C GLY A 98 -6.86 -11.02 -17.46
N TRP A 99 -6.72 -11.38 -16.19
CA TRP A 99 -5.44 -11.77 -15.60
C TRP A 99 -5.19 -13.28 -15.72
N PRO A 100 -3.94 -13.77 -15.61
CA PRO A 100 -3.61 -15.19 -15.76
C PRO A 100 -4.28 -16.14 -14.74
N LEU A 101 -4.75 -15.61 -13.60
CA LEU A 101 -5.28 -16.39 -12.48
C LEU A 101 -6.66 -15.88 -12.04
N PRO A 102 -7.68 -15.84 -12.93
CA PRO A 102 -8.97 -15.27 -12.60
C PRO A 102 -9.70 -16.11 -11.54
N GLY A 103 -10.43 -15.45 -10.64
CA GLY A 103 -11.21 -16.09 -9.58
C GLY A 103 -10.41 -16.53 -8.36
N ILE A 104 -9.08 -16.44 -8.36
CA ILE A 104 -8.27 -16.72 -7.18
C ILE A 104 -8.42 -15.57 -6.16
N PRO A 105 -8.74 -15.85 -4.89
CA PRO A 105 -8.88 -14.82 -3.88
C PRO A 105 -7.52 -14.25 -3.46
N ILE A 106 -7.46 -12.92 -3.33
CA ILE A 106 -6.39 -12.19 -2.68
C ILE A 106 -6.74 -12.11 -1.19
N THR A 107 -5.98 -12.83 -0.35
CA THR A 107 -6.31 -13.00 1.08
C THR A 107 -5.29 -12.38 2.04
N SER A 108 -4.22 -11.80 1.50
CA SER A 108 -3.19 -11.18 2.32
C SER A 108 -2.43 -10.13 1.53
N CYS A 109 -1.97 -9.10 2.24
CA CYS A 109 -1.05 -8.12 1.73
C CYS A 109 -0.14 -7.64 2.87
N LEU A 110 1.17 -7.74 2.68
CA LEU A 110 2.17 -7.33 3.66
C LEU A 110 3.31 -6.60 2.96
N GLY A 111 3.87 -5.61 3.66
CA GLY A 111 5.10 -4.94 3.24
C GLY A 111 6.27 -5.90 3.25
N ASP A 112 7.13 -5.81 2.24
CA ASP A 112 8.37 -6.59 2.07
C ASP A 112 9.12 -6.88 3.38
N GLN A 113 9.44 -5.85 4.17
CA GLN A 113 10.15 -5.97 5.44
C GLN A 113 9.37 -6.76 6.49
N HIS A 114 8.06 -6.53 6.57
CA HIS A 114 7.18 -7.22 7.49
C HIS A 114 6.96 -8.68 7.08
N THR A 115 6.82 -8.95 5.77
CA THR A 115 6.69 -10.31 5.23
C THR A 115 7.91 -11.14 5.56
N THR A 116 9.11 -10.58 5.48
CA THR A 116 10.33 -11.33 5.80
C THR A 116 10.46 -11.62 7.30
N MET A 117 10.06 -10.70 8.18
CA MET A 117 9.99 -11.01 9.62
C MET A 117 8.98 -12.12 9.89
N LEU A 118 7.80 -12.07 9.25
CA LEU A 118 6.76 -13.08 9.40
C LEU A 118 7.24 -14.46 8.90
N GLY A 119 7.85 -14.53 7.72
CA GLY A 119 8.38 -15.77 7.15
C GLY A 119 9.52 -16.39 7.96
N GLN A 120 10.19 -15.61 8.81
CA GLN A 120 11.18 -16.10 9.76
C GLN A 120 10.63 -16.38 11.16
N LEU A 121 9.31 -16.23 11.36
CA LEU A 121 8.65 -16.43 12.64
C LEU A 121 9.25 -15.57 13.76
N CYS A 122 9.72 -14.36 13.42
CA CYS A 122 10.38 -13.48 14.37
C CYS A 122 9.46 -13.14 15.55
N GLN A 123 9.93 -13.40 16.77
CA GLN A 123 9.27 -13.06 18.01
C GLN A 123 9.72 -11.72 18.57
N LYS A 124 9.07 -11.28 19.65
CA LYS A 124 9.43 -10.03 20.33
C LYS A 124 10.89 -10.09 20.79
N GLY A 125 11.69 -9.11 20.37
CA GLY A 125 13.12 -9.04 20.67
C GLY A 125 14.02 -9.69 19.60
N GLU A 126 13.44 -10.38 18.62
CA GLU A 126 14.18 -10.90 17.48
C GLU A 126 14.27 -9.86 16.35
N THR A 127 15.27 -10.01 15.49
CA THR A 127 15.56 -9.06 14.40
C THR A 127 15.85 -9.82 13.12
N LYS A 128 15.38 -9.26 11.99
CA LYS A 128 15.64 -9.79 10.66
C LYS A 128 16.38 -8.77 9.81
N LEU A 129 17.55 -9.18 9.31
CA LEU A 129 18.29 -8.46 8.27
C LEU A 129 18.10 -9.09 6.88
N MET A 130 17.69 -8.27 5.91
CA MET A 130 17.71 -8.62 4.49
C MET A 130 18.97 -8.07 3.82
N HIS A 131 19.72 -8.92 3.13
CA HIS A 131 20.85 -8.49 2.32
C HIS A 131 20.35 -8.00 0.96
N LEU A 132 20.26 -6.68 0.81
CA LEU A 132 19.95 -5.95 -0.42
C LEU A 132 21.03 -4.88 -0.64
N GLN A 133 20.99 -4.14 -1.75
CA GLN A 133 21.98 -3.08 -2.02
C GLN A 133 21.99 -1.96 -0.97
N HIS A 134 20.93 -1.81 -0.17
CA HIS A 134 20.86 -0.88 0.97
C HIS A 134 20.26 -1.56 2.21
N TRP A 135 20.73 -1.18 3.40
CA TRP A 135 20.38 -1.78 4.69
C TRP A 135 19.27 -1.00 5.36
N CYS A 136 18.21 -1.68 5.80
CA CYS A 136 17.11 -1.03 6.55
C CYS A 136 17.31 -1.08 8.07
N ILE A 137 18.22 -1.93 8.56
CA ILE A 137 18.61 -2.00 9.97
C ILE A 137 20.13 -1.89 10.02
N HIS A 138 20.65 -0.84 10.67
CA HIS A 138 22.07 -0.74 10.94
C HIS A 138 22.41 -1.62 12.15
N PRO A 139 23.37 -2.56 12.04
CA PRO A 139 23.85 -3.28 13.20
C PRO A 139 24.47 -2.30 14.21
N PRO A 140 24.34 -2.53 15.53
CA PRO A 140 25.00 -1.72 16.54
C PRO A 140 26.52 -1.69 16.30
N PRO A 141 27.21 -0.58 16.64
CA PRO A 141 28.60 -0.34 16.29
C PRO A 141 29.57 -1.45 16.74
N HIS A 142 29.19 -2.27 17.72
CA HIS A 142 30.00 -3.37 18.24
C HIS A 142 30.07 -4.63 17.37
N GLN A 143 29.28 -4.74 16.30
CA GLN A 143 29.36 -5.87 15.35
C GLN A 143 30.15 -5.58 14.05
N ARG A 144 30.72 -4.38 13.90
CA ARG A 144 31.71 -4.10 12.84
C ARG A 144 33.09 -4.60 13.27
N ARG A 145 33.27 -5.93 13.38
CA ARG A 145 34.60 -6.54 13.46
C ARG A 145 34.72 -7.70 12.47
N HIS A 146 35.69 -7.54 11.58
CA HIS A 146 36.31 -8.51 10.68
C HIS A 146 35.43 -9.16 9.61
N ARG A 147 35.44 -8.55 8.42
CA ARG A 147 35.90 -9.22 7.20
C ARG A 147 36.84 -8.29 6.44
#